data_AF-A0A3D5JNF9-F1
#
_entry.id   AF-A0A3D5JNF9-F1
#
_cell.length_a   1.000
_cell.length_b   1.000
_cell.length_c   1.000
_cell.angle_alpha   90.00
_cell.angle_beta   90.00
_cell.angle_gamma   90.00
#
_symmetry.space_group_name_H-M   'P 1'
#
loop_
_entity.id
_entity.type
_entity.pdbx_description
1 polymer ?
#
loop_
_entity_poly.entity_id
_entity_poly.type
_entity_poly.pdbx_seq_one_letter_code
_entity_poly.pdbx_strand_id
1 'polypeptide(L)'
;MRIRYERSSTPTSSYGYCLFREQTTPTYLQILDIEVFDSTQVVIPPPQVEALPLPLPQALASGPLLQAFHVGQGMCSLIIRGDMGILMDCGAGTPIKRPAYTSGAITNELATTVANVAVLAAVISHADSDHWRLLDWDAALAAQVQVIAIPSGIGMLAFTSPALALQVVGIGDCSLPLGAGAHLDLLRTQPSVSDPNGCALVAHLYTDTVRALLPGDYVYARFATDGNPGIQGLLTQTFDAVVAPHHGCKASAHNVPAASVPGRSQAFFSAGDHGGYRHPRFDALHAHSAQDFRIINDRTARHVWSHVLLP
;
A
#
# COMPACT_ATOMS: atom_id res chain seq x y z
N MET A 1 1.22 -27.64 1.52
CA MET A 1 0.38 -27.99 2.69
C MET A 1 -1.03 -28.31 2.23
N ARG A 2 -1.55 -29.50 2.56
CA ARG A 2 -2.95 -29.93 2.37
C ARG A 2 -3.61 -29.82 3.73
N ILE A 3 -4.73 -29.11 3.81
CA ILE A 3 -5.57 -29.15 5.00
C ILE A 3 -6.80 -29.97 4.60
N ARG A 4 -7.01 -31.11 5.25
CA ARG A 4 -8.29 -31.80 5.19
C ARG A 4 -9.16 -31.23 6.29
N TYR A 5 -10.32 -30.72 5.90
CA TYR A 5 -11.28 -30.15 6.82
C TYR A 5 -12.69 -30.47 6.37
N GLU A 6 -13.62 -30.36 7.30
CA GLU A 6 -15.04 -30.33 7.03
C GLU A 6 -15.66 -29.05 7.57
N ARG A 7 -16.78 -28.64 7.00
CA ARG A 7 -17.51 -27.46 7.47
C ARG A 7 -18.18 -27.80 8.80
N SER A 8 -17.93 -26.99 9.81
CA SER A 8 -18.64 -27.08 11.08
C SER A 8 -19.90 -26.23 11.05
N SER A 9 -21.00 -26.75 11.58
CA SER A 9 -22.23 -26.00 11.85
C SER A 9 -22.17 -25.20 13.15
N THR A 10 -21.12 -25.38 13.94
CA THR A 10 -20.89 -24.69 15.22
C THR A 10 -19.55 -23.95 15.22
N PRO A 11 -19.39 -22.86 16.01
CA PRO A 11 -18.12 -22.17 16.14
C PRO A 11 -17.00 -23.09 16.62
N THR A 12 -15.85 -23.05 15.94
CA THR A 12 -14.62 -23.76 16.33
C THR A 12 -13.45 -22.77 16.42
N SER A 13 -12.30 -23.22 16.91
CA SER A 13 -11.05 -22.45 16.89
C SER A 13 -10.43 -22.32 15.48
N SER A 14 -10.98 -23.01 14.48
CA SER A 14 -10.49 -23.02 13.10
C SER A 14 -11.55 -22.44 12.18
N TYR A 15 -11.26 -21.33 11.54
CA TYR A 15 -12.20 -20.67 10.64
C TYR A 15 -11.47 -20.12 9.42
N GLY A 16 -12.19 -19.99 8.32
CA GLY A 16 -11.73 -19.35 7.11
C GLY A 16 -12.69 -18.26 6.65
N TYR A 17 -12.15 -17.32 5.88
CA TYR A 17 -12.93 -16.42 5.04
C TYR A 17 -12.52 -16.70 3.60
N CYS A 18 -13.48 -16.72 2.69
CA CYS A 18 -13.13 -16.61 1.28
C CYS A 18 -12.65 -15.18 1.02
N LEU A 19 -11.37 -15.04 0.63
CA LEU A 19 -10.82 -13.76 0.20
C LEU A 19 -11.66 -13.19 -0.96
N PHE A 20 -11.89 -11.88 -0.95
CA PHE A 20 -12.61 -11.13 -1.98
C PHE A 20 -14.04 -11.63 -2.21
N ARG A 21 -14.70 -12.12 -1.15
CA ARG A 21 -16.13 -12.43 -1.14
C ARG A 21 -16.82 -11.70 0.01
N GLU A 22 -18.10 -11.38 -0.18
CA GLU A 22 -18.98 -10.70 0.79
C GLU A 22 -19.24 -11.50 2.09
N GLN A 23 -18.51 -12.59 2.35
CA GLN A 23 -18.68 -13.38 3.57
C GLN A 23 -18.14 -12.62 4.78
N THR A 24 -19.05 -11.98 5.51
CA THR A 24 -18.79 -11.31 6.79
C THR A 24 -18.80 -12.26 7.98
N THR A 25 -19.45 -13.43 7.85
CA THR A 25 -19.44 -14.49 8.85
C THR A 25 -18.32 -15.50 8.57
N PRO A 26 -17.46 -15.83 9.56
CA PRO A 26 -16.45 -16.87 9.39
C PRO A 26 -17.11 -18.21 9.02
N THR A 27 -16.51 -18.91 8.06
CA THR A 27 -16.85 -20.31 7.84
C THR A 27 -16.04 -21.14 8.81
N TYR A 28 -16.70 -21.70 9.82
CA TYR A 28 -16.06 -22.57 10.81
C TYR A 28 -15.75 -23.93 10.22
N LEU A 29 -14.56 -24.42 10.53
CA LEU A 29 -14.01 -25.65 10.01
C LEU A 29 -13.62 -26.56 11.18
N GLN A 30 -13.79 -27.86 10.99
CA GLN A 30 -13.10 -28.85 11.80
C GLN A 30 -11.91 -29.35 11.00
N ILE A 31 -10.69 -29.07 11.47
CA ILE A 31 -9.47 -29.58 10.85
C ILE A 31 -9.38 -31.05 11.20
N LEU A 32 -9.43 -31.90 10.17
CA LEU A 32 -9.35 -33.35 10.31
C LEU A 32 -7.91 -33.83 10.24
N ASP A 33 -7.11 -33.21 9.38
CA ASP A 33 -5.71 -33.57 9.14
C ASP A 33 -4.95 -32.42 8.45
N ILE A 34 -3.65 -32.31 8.72
CA ILE A 34 -2.74 -31.37 8.05
C ILE A 34 -1.55 -32.16 7.52
N GLU A 35 -1.45 -32.23 6.20
CA GLU A 35 -0.35 -32.88 5.51
C GLU A 35 0.55 -31.81 4.89
N VAL A 36 1.80 -31.71 5.35
CA VAL A 36 2.79 -30.84 4.70
C VAL A 36 3.39 -31.60 3.54
N PHE A 37 2.95 -31.26 2.33
CA PHE A 37 3.56 -31.74 1.10
C PHE A 37 4.16 -30.55 0.33
N ASP A 38 5.21 -30.85 -0.43
CA ASP A 38 5.84 -29.91 -1.35
C ASP A 38 4.93 -29.78 -2.58
N SER A 39 4.20 -28.67 -2.68
CA SER A 39 3.33 -28.43 -3.83
C SER A 39 4.16 -27.85 -4.96
N THR A 40 4.23 -28.56 -6.09
CA THR A 40 4.81 -28.04 -7.34
C THR A 40 3.95 -26.94 -7.99
N GLN A 41 2.83 -26.55 -7.37
CA GLN A 41 1.98 -25.46 -7.85
C GLN A 41 2.68 -24.12 -7.65
N VAL A 42 3.18 -23.58 -8.75
CA VAL A 42 3.70 -22.22 -8.83
C VAL A 42 2.51 -21.27 -9.03
N VAL A 43 2.42 -20.23 -8.20
CA VAL A 43 1.49 -19.12 -8.45
C VAL A 43 2.02 -18.34 -9.65
N ILE A 44 1.28 -18.38 -10.75
CA ILE A 44 1.69 -17.72 -11.99
C ILE A 44 1.51 -16.19 -11.79
N PRO A 45 2.55 -15.37 -12.04
CA PRO A 45 2.42 -13.92 -12.02
C PRO A 45 1.35 -13.43 -13.02
N PRO A 46 0.65 -12.32 -12.72
CA PRO A 46 -0.27 -11.72 -13.69
C PRO A 46 0.48 -11.23 -14.94
N PRO A 47 -0.22 -11.02 -16.06
CA PRO A 47 0.37 -10.44 -17.27
C PRO A 47 1.05 -9.11 -16.96
N GLN A 48 2.24 -8.90 -17.52
CA GLN A 48 2.95 -7.64 -17.40
C GLN A 48 2.46 -6.64 -18.46
N VAL A 49 2.30 -5.39 -18.04
CA VAL A 49 2.03 -4.25 -18.94
C VAL A 49 3.15 -3.21 -18.80
N GLU A 50 3.39 -2.44 -19.87
CA GLU A 50 4.43 -1.39 -19.87
C GLU A 50 3.99 -0.11 -19.13
N ALA A 51 2.69 0.15 -19.11
CA ALA A 51 2.11 1.30 -18.45
C ALA A 51 0.80 0.95 -17.75
N LEU A 52 0.49 1.71 -16.69
CA LEU A 52 -0.79 1.58 -16.00
C LEU A 52 -1.92 1.89 -16.99
N PRO A 53 -2.88 0.96 -17.22
CA PRO A 53 -3.91 1.08 -18.24
C PRO A 53 -5.03 2.01 -17.77
N LEU A 54 -4.70 3.27 -17.56
CA LEU A 54 -5.63 4.34 -17.23
C LEU A 54 -5.88 5.24 -18.44
N PRO A 55 -7.09 5.78 -18.61
CA PRO A 55 -7.35 6.78 -19.63
C PRO A 55 -6.42 7.98 -19.39
N LEU A 56 -5.50 8.26 -20.31
CA LEU A 56 -4.60 9.40 -20.26
C LEU A 56 -5.44 10.70 -20.35
N PRO A 57 -5.51 11.54 -19.29
CA PRO A 57 -6.44 12.66 -19.29
C PRO A 57 -5.92 13.90 -20.04
N GLN A 58 -6.85 14.80 -20.39
CA GLN A 58 -6.56 16.18 -20.83
C GLN A 58 -5.71 16.94 -19.80
N ALA A 59 -4.96 17.96 -20.25
CA ALA A 59 -4.19 18.82 -19.35
C ALA A 59 -5.11 19.48 -18.30
N LEU A 60 -4.80 19.30 -17.02
CA LEU A 60 -5.48 20.00 -15.93
C LEU A 60 -4.66 21.23 -15.52
N ALA A 61 -5.34 22.24 -14.97
CA ALA A 61 -4.72 23.47 -14.51
C ALA A 61 -4.10 23.36 -13.11
N SER A 62 -4.57 22.43 -12.27
CA SER A 62 -4.07 22.19 -10.92
C SER A 62 -3.27 20.89 -10.83
N GLY A 63 -2.30 20.86 -9.92
CA GLY A 63 -1.55 19.66 -9.58
C GLY A 63 -2.41 18.61 -8.87
N PRO A 64 -1.86 17.40 -8.66
CA PRO A 64 -2.54 16.32 -7.94
C PRO A 64 -2.48 16.54 -6.43
N LEU A 65 -3.60 16.25 -5.75
CA LEU A 65 -3.70 16.19 -4.30
C LEU A 65 -3.20 14.82 -3.81
N LEU A 66 -2.27 14.81 -2.84
CA LEU A 66 -1.84 13.58 -2.16
C LEU A 66 -2.37 13.54 -0.73
N GLN A 67 -3.13 12.49 -0.41
CA GLN A 67 -3.60 12.20 0.93
C GLN A 67 -3.05 10.85 1.41
N ALA A 68 -2.74 10.76 2.70
CA ALA A 68 -2.46 9.48 3.37
C ALA A 68 -3.51 9.23 4.45
N PHE A 69 -3.79 7.97 4.76
CA PHE A 69 -4.85 7.59 5.69
C PHE A 69 -4.31 6.88 6.92
N HIS A 70 -4.80 7.25 8.09
CA HIS A 70 -4.57 6.51 9.33
C HIS A 70 -5.40 5.23 9.33
N VAL A 71 -4.81 4.15 8.82
CA VAL A 71 -5.44 2.82 8.69
C VAL A 71 -4.91 1.81 9.74
N GLY A 72 -4.22 2.31 10.76
CA GLY A 72 -3.50 1.51 11.75
C GLY A 72 -2.28 0.82 11.15
N GLN A 73 -2.07 -0.45 11.48
CA GLN A 73 -0.96 -1.24 10.96
C GLN A 73 -1.21 -1.76 9.54
N GLY A 74 -1.25 -0.82 8.60
CA GLY A 74 -1.27 -1.02 7.15
C GLY A 74 -0.89 0.26 6.43
N MET A 75 -0.90 0.26 5.10
CA MET A 75 -0.62 1.45 4.29
C MET A 75 -1.76 1.75 3.33
N CYS A 76 -2.12 3.03 3.24
CA CYS A 76 -3.07 3.52 2.27
C CYS A 76 -2.84 5.01 2.02
N SER A 77 -2.61 5.38 0.77
CA SER A 77 -2.57 6.77 0.31
C SER A 77 -3.36 6.90 -0.98
N LEU A 78 -3.86 8.09 -1.28
CA LEU A 78 -4.63 8.37 -2.48
C LEU A 78 -4.06 9.63 -3.15
N ILE A 79 -3.71 9.48 -4.42
CA ILE A 79 -3.40 10.59 -5.31
C ILE A 79 -4.67 10.91 -6.08
N ILE A 80 -5.17 12.14 -5.95
CA ILE A 80 -6.39 12.60 -6.62
C ILE A 80 -6.01 13.65 -7.66
N ARG A 81 -6.55 13.48 -8.86
CA ARG A 81 -6.30 14.38 -9.98
C ARG A 81 -7.56 14.49 -10.84
N GLY A 82 -8.33 15.56 -10.64
CA GLY A 82 -9.64 15.71 -11.27
C GLY A 82 -10.61 14.63 -10.78
N ASP A 83 -11.14 13.82 -11.70
CA ASP A 83 -12.03 12.69 -11.45
C ASP A 83 -11.29 11.34 -11.37
N MET A 84 -9.95 11.35 -11.44
CA MET A 84 -9.11 10.16 -11.32
C MET A 84 -8.50 10.07 -9.91
N GLY A 85 -8.50 8.86 -9.36
CA GLY A 85 -7.79 8.48 -8.14
C GLY A 85 -6.81 7.34 -8.39
N ILE A 86 -5.65 7.40 -7.73
CA ILE A 86 -4.67 6.31 -7.68
C ILE A 86 -4.41 5.99 -6.21
N LEU A 87 -4.86 4.82 -5.76
CA LEU A 87 -4.54 4.29 -4.45
C LEU A 87 -3.12 3.73 -4.48
N MET A 88 -2.27 4.25 -3.59
CA MET A 88 -0.97 3.70 -3.29
C MET A 88 -1.10 2.87 -2.02
N ASP A 89 -1.13 1.55 -2.18
CA ASP A 89 -1.61 0.60 -1.19
C ASP A 89 -3.05 0.89 -0.72
N CYS A 90 -3.67 -0.13 -0.16
CA CYS A 90 -5.02 -0.10 0.39
C CYS A 90 -5.15 -1.20 1.44
N GLY A 91 -4.22 -1.24 2.38
CA GLY A 91 -4.31 -2.13 3.51
C GLY A 91 -4.63 -1.40 4.80
N ALA A 92 -4.81 -2.18 5.85
CA ALA A 92 -5.19 -1.70 7.17
C ALA A 92 -4.73 -2.68 8.23
N GLY A 93 -4.72 -2.26 9.48
CA GLY A 93 -4.45 -3.14 10.61
C GLY A 93 -4.79 -2.49 11.94
N THR A 94 -4.43 -3.17 13.03
CA THR A 94 -4.74 -2.74 14.40
C THR A 94 -4.43 -1.24 14.58
N PRO A 95 -5.33 -0.43 15.15
CA PRO A 95 -6.60 -0.84 15.78
C PRO A 95 -7.78 -1.00 14.81
N ILE A 96 -7.63 -0.70 13.52
CA ILE A 96 -8.65 -0.96 12.50
C ILE A 96 -8.71 -2.47 12.22
N LYS A 97 -9.88 -3.06 12.45
CA LYS A 97 -10.14 -4.49 12.25
C LYS A 97 -11.34 -4.68 11.35
N ARG A 98 -11.32 -5.76 10.55
CA ARG A 98 -12.40 -6.12 9.63
C ARG A 98 -13.80 -5.98 10.24
N PRO A 99 -14.12 -6.53 11.43
CA PRO A 99 -15.49 -6.44 11.96
C PRO A 99 -15.97 -5.00 12.20
N ALA A 100 -15.08 -4.13 12.72
CA ALA A 100 -15.40 -2.73 12.95
C ALA A 100 -15.50 -1.94 11.63
N TYR A 101 -14.63 -2.25 10.67
CA TYR A 101 -14.64 -1.67 9.34
C TYR A 101 -15.94 -2.02 8.59
N THR A 102 -16.29 -3.31 8.50
CA THR A 102 -17.43 -3.78 7.70
C THR A 102 -18.80 -3.54 8.34
N SER A 103 -18.87 -3.33 9.66
CA SER A 103 -20.12 -3.00 10.35
C SER A 103 -20.50 -1.51 10.24
N GLY A 104 -19.63 -0.67 9.68
CA GLY A 104 -19.82 0.78 9.68
C GLY A 104 -19.67 1.43 11.06
N ALA A 105 -19.08 0.72 12.03
CA ALA A 105 -18.85 1.22 13.39
C ALA A 105 -17.76 2.30 13.48
N ILE A 106 -17.04 2.55 12.38
CA ILE A 106 -15.98 3.53 12.29
C ILE A 106 -16.31 4.55 11.19
N THR A 107 -15.96 5.82 11.42
CA THR A 107 -15.79 6.79 10.34
C THR A 107 -14.74 6.32 9.35
N ASN A 108 -15.07 6.39 8.07
CA ASN A 108 -14.19 6.00 6.96
C ASN A 108 -14.10 7.10 5.91
N GLU A 109 -13.09 7.97 6.06
CA GLU A 109 -12.84 9.06 5.11
C GLU A 109 -12.32 8.54 3.77
N LEU A 110 -11.63 7.39 3.72
CA LEU A 110 -11.22 6.77 2.46
C LEU A 110 -12.44 6.47 1.58
N ALA A 111 -13.45 5.79 2.13
CA ALA A 111 -14.69 5.47 1.41
C ALA A 111 -15.40 6.73 0.89
N THR A 112 -15.42 7.80 1.71
CA THR A 112 -16.03 9.07 1.33
C THR A 112 -15.25 9.75 0.21
N THR A 113 -13.92 9.73 0.26
CA THR A 113 -13.07 10.36 -0.73
C THR A 113 -13.11 9.62 -2.07
N VAL A 114 -13.02 8.28 -2.07
CA VAL A 114 -13.04 7.50 -3.32
C VAL A 114 -14.42 7.52 -4.00
N ALA A 115 -15.51 7.68 -3.26
CA ALA A 115 -16.85 7.80 -3.85
C ALA A 115 -16.97 8.99 -4.85
N ASN A 116 -16.07 9.97 -4.77
CA ASN A 116 -16.06 11.15 -5.64
C ASN A 116 -15.15 11.02 -6.87
N VAL A 117 -14.44 9.90 -7.05
CA VAL A 117 -13.61 9.66 -8.25
C VAL A 117 -14.33 8.73 -9.23
N ALA A 118 -14.32 9.10 -10.51
CA ALA A 118 -14.92 8.31 -11.59
C ALA A 118 -14.02 7.16 -12.03
N VAL A 119 -12.70 7.37 -11.98
CA VAL A 119 -11.69 6.37 -12.34
C VAL A 119 -10.80 6.12 -11.14
N LEU A 120 -10.67 4.85 -10.74
CA LEU A 120 -9.84 4.45 -9.60
C LEU A 120 -8.92 3.30 -9.99
N ALA A 121 -7.62 3.49 -9.81
CA ALA A 121 -6.61 2.42 -9.83
C ALA A 121 -6.10 2.14 -8.42
N ALA A 122 -5.60 0.93 -8.20
CA ALA A 122 -4.79 0.58 -7.05
C ALA A 122 -3.40 0.14 -7.52
N VAL A 123 -2.36 0.69 -6.91
CA VAL A 123 -0.97 0.25 -7.04
C VAL A 123 -0.56 -0.32 -5.70
N ILE A 124 -0.33 -1.63 -5.67
CA ILE A 124 0.07 -2.36 -4.46
C ILE A 124 1.59 -2.48 -4.48
N SER A 125 2.25 -1.93 -3.48
CA SER A 125 3.70 -1.83 -3.41
C SER A 125 4.36 -3.19 -3.25
N HIS A 126 3.80 -4.12 -2.48
CA HIS A 126 4.31 -5.48 -2.32
C HIS A 126 3.22 -6.49 -1.89
N ALA A 127 3.64 -7.69 -1.48
CA ALA A 127 2.71 -8.80 -1.28
C ALA A 127 2.01 -8.88 0.10
N ASP A 128 2.46 -8.15 1.12
CA ASP A 128 1.93 -8.36 2.46
C ASP A 128 0.52 -7.78 2.62
N SER A 129 -0.30 -8.52 3.35
CA SER A 129 -1.74 -8.27 3.40
C SER A 129 -2.14 -6.92 3.97
N ASP A 130 -1.30 -6.28 4.76
CA ASP A 130 -1.50 -4.93 5.28
C ASP A 130 -1.25 -3.82 4.25
N HIS A 131 -1.05 -4.18 2.99
CA HIS A 131 -0.99 -3.27 1.83
C HIS A 131 -2.16 -3.44 0.85
N TRP A 132 -2.97 -4.50 0.98
CA TRP A 132 -4.10 -4.73 0.06
C TRP A 132 -5.39 -5.21 0.70
N ARG A 133 -5.41 -5.53 2.00
CA ARG A 133 -6.58 -6.19 2.61
C ARG A 133 -7.85 -5.36 2.63
N LEU A 134 -7.83 -4.04 2.40
CA LEU A 134 -9.10 -3.31 2.25
C LEU A 134 -9.84 -3.73 0.99
N LEU A 135 -9.14 -4.18 -0.07
CA LEU A 135 -9.80 -4.79 -1.24
C LEU A 135 -10.51 -6.11 -0.88
N ASP A 136 -10.05 -6.81 0.15
CA ASP A 136 -10.72 -8.00 0.68
C ASP A 136 -11.89 -7.63 1.62
N TRP A 137 -11.73 -6.59 2.42
CA TRP A 137 -12.71 -6.21 3.43
C TRP A 137 -13.87 -5.40 2.86
N ASP A 138 -13.64 -4.64 1.79
CA ASP A 138 -14.54 -3.66 1.23
C ASP A 138 -14.87 -3.99 -0.23
N ALA A 139 -15.98 -4.69 -0.44
CA ALA A 139 -16.42 -5.09 -1.77
C ALA A 139 -16.78 -3.89 -2.66
N ALA A 140 -17.24 -2.78 -2.07
CA ALA A 140 -17.58 -1.58 -2.83
C ALA A 140 -16.31 -0.90 -3.36
N LEU A 141 -15.28 -0.77 -2.51
CA LEU A 141 -13.97 -0.30 -2.93
C LEU A 141 -13.38 -1.19 -4.02
N ALA A 142 -13.38 -2.51 -3.82
CA ALA A 142 -12.84 -3.47 -4.78
C ALA A 142 -13.58 -3.43 -6.13
N ALA A 143 -14.89 -3.23 -6.12
CA ALA A 143 -15.68 -3.10 -7.35
C ALA A 143 -15.43 -1.77 -8.09
N GLN A 144 -15.05 -0.71 -7.38
CA GLN A 144 -14.74 0.60 -7.97
C GLN A 144 -13.35 0.65 -8.61
N VAL A 145 -12.40 -0.14 -8.10
CA VAL A 145 -11.05 -0.25 -8.67
C VAL A 145 -11.12 -0.93 -10.05
N GLN A 146 -10.66 -0.22 -11.08
CA GLN A 146 -10.68 -0.71 -12.46
C GLN A 146 -9.43 -1.52 -12.81
N VAL A 147 -8.29 -1.18 -12.19
CA VAL A 147 -7.02 -1.88 -12.36
C VAL A 147 -6.27 -1.98 -11.03
N ILE A 148 -5.68 -3.13 -10.79
CA ILE A 148 -4.79 -3.40 -9.66
C ILE A 148 -3.40 -3.69 -10.25
N ALA A 149 -2.49 -2.75 -10.12
CA ALA A 149 -1.10 -2.94 -10.49
C ALA A 149 -0.29 -3.48 -9.30
N ILE A 150 0.48 -4.52 -9.56
CA ILE A 150 1.40 -5.13 -8.59
C ILE A 150 2.82 -5.18 -9.20
N PRO A 151 3.88 -5.40 -8.41
CA PRO A 151 5.22 -5.49 -8.98
C PRO A 151 5.32 -6.70 -9.92
N SER A 152 5.90 -6.49 -11.10
CA SER A 152 6.01 -7.53 -12.13
C SER A 152 6.84 -8.73 -11.65
N GLY A 153 6.50 -9.89 -12.19
CA GLY A 153 7.19 -11.16 -11.90
C GLY A 153 6.82 -11.80 -10.56
N ILE A 154 5.89 -11.22 -9.79
CA ILE A 154 5.45 -11.76 -8.50
C ILE A 154 4.12 -12.49 -8.65
N GLY A 155 4.10 -13.77 -8.28
CA GLY A 155 2.87 -14.53 -8.10
C GLY A 155 2.28 -14.29 -6.71
N MET A 156 1.08 -13.71 -6.63
CA MET A 156 0.40 -13.44 -5.37
C MET A 156 -0.94 -14.15 -5.31
N LEU A 157 -1.09 -15.09 -4.36
CA LEU A 157 -2.31 -15.89 -4.24
C LEU A 157 -3.56 -15.02 -4.05
N ALA A 158 -3.46 -13.93 -3.30
CA ALA A 158 -4.56 -12.98 -3.11
C ALA A 158 -5.12 -12.48 -4.46
N PHE A 159 -4.26 -12.16 -5.41
CA PHE A 159 -4.66 -11.61 -6.70
C PHE A 159 -4.95 -12.64 -7.78
N THR A 160 -4.90 -13.93 -7.45
CA THR A 160 -5.38 -15.00 -8.35
C THR A 160 -6.87 -15.33 -8.19
N SER A 161 -7.57 -14.66 -7.25
CA SER A 161 -9.01 -14.84 -7.07
C SER A 161 -9.75 -14.46 -8.36
N PRO A 162 -10.69 -15.29 -8.87
CA PRO A 162 -11.48 -14.95 -10.06
C PRO A 162 -12.22 -13.62 -9.96
N ALA A 163 -12.49 -13.12 -8.75
CA ALA A 163 -13.14 -11.84 -8.50
C ALA A 163 -12.28 -10.64 -8.93
N LEU A 164 -10.95 -10.74 -8.83
CA LEU A 164 -10.02 -9.65 -9.12
C LEU A 164 -9.03 -9.96 -10.24
N ALA A 165 -8.79 -11.23 -10.57
CA ALA A 165 -7.71 -11.65 -11.46
C ALA A 165 -7.74 -10.97 -12.84
N LEU A 166 -8.91 -10.59 -13.34
CA LEU A 166 -9.06 -9.87 -14.61
C LEU A 166 -8.67 -8.38 -14.53
N GLN A 167 -8.63 -7.80 -13.33
CA GLN A 167 -8.23 -6.41 -13.07
C GLN A 167 -6.74 -6.30 -12.74
N VAL A 168 -6.05 -7.43 -12.50
CA VAL A 168 -4.68 -7.44 -11.97
C VAL A 168 -3.66 -7.49 -13.08
N VAL A 169 -2.68 -6.58 -13.04
CA VAL A 169 -1.54 -6.53 -13.96
C VAL A 169 -0.23 -6.40 -13.19
N GLY A 170 0.85 -6.96 -13.74
CA GLY A 170 2.20 -6.71 -13.25
C GLY A 170 2.80 -5.48 -13.93
N ILE A 171 3.54 -4.66 -13.19
CA ILE A 171 4.28 -3.51 -13.74
C ILE A 171 5.74 -3.52 -13.29
N GLY A 172 6.62 -3.15 -14.22
CA GLY A 172 8.02 -2.82 -13.93
C GLY A 172 8.16 -1.34 -13.59
N ASP A 173 9.23 -0.72 -14.07
CA ASP A 173 9.34 0.74 -14.06
C ASP A 173 8.29 1.34 -15.01
N CYS A 174 7.54 2.31 -14.52
CA CYS A 174 6.49 3.00 -15.26
C CYS A 174 6.44 4.46 -14.84
N SER A 175 6.22 5.38 -15.79
CA SER A 175 5.97 6.79 -15.50
C SER A 175 4.58 7.17 -16.01
N LEU A 176 3.79 7.82 -15.14
CA LEU A 176 2.44 8.25 -15.43
C LEU A 176 2.36 9.79 -15.35
N PRO A 177 2.12 10.49 -16.46
CA PRO A 177 1.87 11.93 -16.41
C PRO A 177 0.49 12.20 -15.77
N LEU A 178 0.49 13.03 -14.74
CA LEU A 178 -0.70 13.46 -14.00
C LEU A 178 -1.15 14.88 -14.39
N GLY A 179 -0.62 15.45 -15.47
CA GLY A 179 -0.95 16.81 -15.93
C GLY A 179 -0.38 17.92 -15.04
N ALA A 180 -0.48 19.18 -15.47
CA ALA A 180 0.10 20.34 -14.78
C ALA A 180 1.60 20.19 -14.45
N GLY A 181 2.37 19.46 -15.28
CA GLY A 181 3.78 19.15 -15.03
C GLY A 181 4.02 18.10 -13.92
N ALA A 182 2.97 17.47 -13.40
CA ALA A 182 3.06 16.41 -12.41
C ALA A 182 3.28 15.04 -13.05
N HIS A 183 4.13 14.24 -12.42
CA HIS A 183 4.46 12.87 -12.81
C HIS A 183 4.44 11.95 -11.59
N LEU A 184 3.97 10.72 -11.81
CA LEU A 184 4.11 9.62 -10.86
C LEU A 184 5.00 8.55 -11.50
N ASP A 185 6.21 8.42 -10.98
CA ASP A 185 7.09 7.31 -11.33
C ASP A 185 6.84 6.16 -10.35
N LEU A 186 6.64 4.97 -10.89
CA LEU A 186 6.57 3.70 -10.18
C LEU A 186 7.83 2.92 -10.55
N LEU A 187 8.67 2.65 -9.57
CA LEU A 187 10.01 2.09 -9.77
C LEU A 187 10.07 0.69 -9.18
N ARG A 188 10.37 -0.30 -10.00
CA ARG A 188 10.53 -1.70 -9.59
C ARG A 188 11.88 -1.89 -8.92
N THR A 189 11.86 -2.35 -7.68
CA THR A 189 13.07 -2.62 -6.90
C THR A 189 13.88 -3.77 -7.49
N GLN A 190 15.21 -3.66 -7.42
CA GLN A 190 16.17 -4.69 -7.80
C GLN A 190 17.18 -4.90 -6.66
N PRO A 191 16.74 -5.38 -5.48
CA PRO A 191 17.63 -5.51 -4.32
C PRO A 191 18.69 -6.58 -4.53
N SER A 192 19.83 -6.43 -3.86
CA SER A 192 20.87 -7.46 -3.78
C SER A 192 20.40 -8.75 -3.07
N VAL A 193 19.38 -8.65 -2.22
CA VAL A 193 18.72 -9.77 -1.55
C VAL A 193 17.24 -9.72 -1.87
N SER A 194 16.69 -10.78 -2.46
CA SER A 194 15.26 -10.89 -2.73
C SER A 194 14.53 -11.42 -1.50
N ASP A 195 13.60 -10.63 -0.97
CA ASP A 195 12.70 -10.95 0.15
C ASP A 195 11.32 -10.32 -0.14
N PRO A 196 10.26 -10.64 0.62
CA PRO A 196 8.92 -10.09 0.35
C PRO A 196 8.88 -8.56 0.26
N ASN A 197 9.63 -7.87 1.13
CA ASN A 197 9.70 -6.42 1.13
C ASN A 197 10.63 -5.87 0.03
N GLY A 198 11.55 -6.69 -0.47
CA GLY A 198 12.49 -6.38 -1.53
C GLY A 198 11.93 -6.57 -2.93
N CYS A 199 10.81 -7.28 -3.05
CA CYS A 199 10.06 -7.43 -4.29
C CYS A 199 8.91 -6.42 -4.33
N ALA A 200 9.25 -5.14 -4.53
CA ALA A 200 8.32 -4.04 -4.37
C ALA A 200 8.32 -3.04 -5.54
N LEU A 201 7.37 -2.10 -5.46
CA LEU A 201 7.33 -0.85 -6.21
C LEU A 201 7.56 0.31 -5.23
N VAL A 202 8.44 1.24 -5.62
CA VAL A 202 8.63 2.53 -4.95
C VAL A 202 7.98 3.61 -5.81
N ALA A 203 7.10 4.42 -5.24
CA ALA A 203 6.44 5.50 -5.94
C ALA A 203 7.07 6.87 -5.63
N HIS A 204 7.33 7.63 -6.68
CA HIS A 204 7.87 8.98 -6.64
C HIS A 204 6.92 9.92 -7.39
N LEU A 205 6.17 10.74 -6.64
CA LEU A 205 5.27 11.75 -7.17
C LEU A 205 6.01 13.10 -7.19
N TYR A 206 6.06 13.79 -8.32
CA TYR A 206 6.75 15.07 -8.40
C TYR A 206 6.14 16.02 -9.41
N THR A 207 6.41 17.30 -9.17
CA THR A 207 6.34 18.40 -10.15
C THR A 207 7.69 19.10 -10.17
N ASP A 208 7.80 20.23 -10.88
CA ASP A 208 8.98 21.10 -10.79
C ASP A 208 9.23 21.65 -9.36
N THR A 209 8.19 21.72 -8.52
CA THR A 209 8.25 22.44 -7.23
C THR A 209 7.99 21.59 -5.99
N VAL A 210 7.32 20.44 -6.13
CA VAL A 210 7.00 19.55 -5.00
C VAL A 210 7.35 18.11 -5.32
N ARG A 211 7.82 17.36 -4.31
CA ARG A 211 8.14 15.92 -4.44
C ARG A 211 7.61 15.13 -3.26
N ALA A 212 7.09 13.94 -3.52
CA ALA A 212 6.69 12.96 -2.52
C ALA A 212 7.22 11.56 -2.80
N LEU A 213 7.58 10.84 -1.72
CA LEU A 213 8.10 9.48 -1.76
C LEU A 213 7.20 8.51 -1.00
N LEU A 214 6.75 7.46 -1.67
CA LEU A 214 5.91 6.39 -1.12
C LEU A 214 6.58 5.03 -1.39
N PRO A 215 7.44 4.55 -0.47
CA PRO A 215 8.28 3.38 -0.70
C PRO A 215 7.65 2.02 -0.32
N GLY A 216 6.41 2.00 0.18
CA GLY A 216 5.85 0.79 0.79
C GLY A 216 6.72 0.32 1.96
N ASP A 217 7.12 -0.95 1.99
CA ASP A 217 8.06 -1.45 3.00
C ASP A 217 9.52 -1.47 2.56
N TYR A 218 9.82 -0.92 1.38
CA TYR A 218 11.18 -0.87 0.89
C TYR A 218 11.98 0.24 1.58
N VAL A 219 12.71 -0.11 2.63
CA VAL A 219 13.43 0.85 3.47
C VAL A 219 14.57 1.56 2.72
N TYR A 220 14.79 2.84 3.05
CA TYR A 220 15.78 3.70 2.39
C TYR A 220 17.21 3.16 2.44
N ALA A 221 17.55 2.40 3.48
CA ALA A 221 18.85 1.75 3.61
C ALA A 221 19.23 0.88 2.39
N ARG A 222 18.24 0.36 1.66
CA ARG A 222 18.46 -0.50 0.49
C ARG A 222 18.68 0.28 -0.79
N PHE A 223 18.26 1.56 -0.84
CA PHE A 223 18.25 2.34 -2.09
C PHE A 223 19.65 2.49 -2.69
N ALA A 224 20.68 2.69 -1.86
CA ALA A 224 22.06 2.90 -2.32
C ALA A 224 22.65 1.68 -3.05
N THR A 225 22.10 0.49 -2.76
CA THR A 225 22.57 -0.79 -3.31
C THR A 225 21.53 -1.45 -4.22
N ASP A 226 20.42 -0.77 -4.49
CA ASP A 226 19.39 -1.27 -5.41
C ASP A 226 19.92 -1.25 -6.84
N GLY A 227 19.71 -2.30 -7.62
CA GLY A 227 20.14 -2.36 -9.01
C GLY A 227 19.41 -1.36 -9.94
N ASN A 228 18.27 -0.82 -9.51
CA ASN A 228 17.53 0.19 -10.25
C ASN A 228 18.13 1.60 -10.00
N PRO A 229 18.74 2.24 -11.03
CA PRO A 229 19.36 3.55 -10.87
C PRO A 229 18.35 4.66 -10.54
N GLY A 230 17.08 4.52 -10.93
CA GLY A 230 16.02 5.45 -10.55
C GLY A 230 15.81 5.50 -9.04
N ILE A 231 15.87 4.34 -8.37
CA ILE A 231 15.75 4.23 -6.91
C ILE A 231 16.99 4.78 -6.21
N GLN A 232 18.20 4.46 -6.70
CA GLN A 232 19.44 5.03 -6.16
C GLN A 232 19.40 6.57 -6.21
N GLY A 233 18.91 7.13 -7.32
CA GLY A 233 18.77 8.57 -7.52
C GLY A 233 17.79 9.27 -6.59
N LEU A 234 16.93 8.54 -5.86
CA LEU A 234 16.04 9.15 -4.86
C LEU A 234 16.79 9.58 -3.59
N LEU A 235 17.94 8.98 -3.28
CA LEU A 235 18.72 9.31 -2.07
C LEU A 235 19.36 10.70 -2.10
N THR A 236 19.53 11.28 -3.29
CA THR A 236 20.13 12.60 -3.48
C THR A 236 19.09 13.70 -3.59
N GLN A 237 17.80 13.35 -3.49
CA GLN A 237 16.69 14.29 -3.60
C GLN A 237 16.19 14.73 -2.22
N THR A 238 15.45 15.84 -2.23
CA THR A 238 14.69 16.32 -1.08
C THR A 238 13.20 16.14 -1.33
N PHE A 239 12.43 15.97 -0.26
CA PHE A 239 10.99 15.70 -0.37
C PHE A 239 10.14 16.65 0.48
N ASP A 240 9.00 17.03 -0.07
CA ASP A 240 7.95 17.80 0.60
C ASP A 240 7.04 16.88 1.43
N ALA A 241 6.91 15.62 0.99
CA ALA A 241 6.24 14.59 1.76
C ALA A 241 6.94 13.22 1.62
N VAL A 242 6.98 12.45 2.69
CA VAL A 242 7.35 11.03 2.65
C VAL A 242 6.34 10.21 3.42
N VAL A 243 5.98 9.04 2.90
CA VAL A 243 5.34 7.98 3.69
C VAL A 243 6.47 7.10 4.21
N ALA A 244 6.62 7.02 5.54
CA ALA A 244 7.74 6.31 6.15
C ALA A 244 7.62 4.80 5.86
N PRO A 245 8.70 4.13 5.39
CA PRO A 245 8.62 2.75 4.96
C PRO A 245 8.34 1.81 6.12
N HIS A 246 7.68 0.69 5.86
CA HIS A 246 7.54 -0.41 6.82
C HIS A 246 6.96 0.04 8.16
N HIS A 247 5.96 0.94 8.08
CA HIS A 247 5.28 1.56 9.21
C HIS A 247 6.23 2.29 10.19
N GLY A 248 7.42 2.67 9.74
CA GLY A 248 8.47 3.21 10.61
C GLY A 248 9.13 2.14 11.49
N CYS A 249 9.47 0.98 10.91
CA CYS A 249 10.31 0.00 11.60
C CYS A 249 11.71 0.57 11.90
N LYS A 250 12.54 -0.19 12.64
CA LYS A 250 13.89 0.29 13.00
C LYS A 250 14.75 0.60 11.77
N ALA A 251 14.66 -0.23 10.73
CA ALA A 251 15.46 -0.05 9.52
C ALA A 251 15.08 1.22 8.73
N SER A 252 13.85 1.71 8.89
CA SER A 252 13.37 2.96 8.30
C SER A 252 14.08 4.21 8.87
N ALA A 253 14.86 4.09 9.93
CA ALA A 253 15.66 5.18 10.50
C ALA A 253 16.99 5.43 9.75
N HIS A 254 17.38 4.55 8.84
CA HIS A 254 18.66 4.64 8.12
C HIS A 254 18.47 5.28 6.75
N ASN A 255 19.39 6.19 6.39
CA ASN A 255 19.40 6.90 5.11
C ASN A 255 18.09 7.63 4.80
N VAL A 256 17.45 8.19 5.82
CA VAL A 256 16.25 9.02 5.63
C VAL A 256 16.63 10.19 4.72
N PRO A 257 15.89 10.46 3.62
CA PRO A 257 16.17 11.59 2.74
C PRO A 257 15.93 12.91 3.47
N ALA A 258 16.40 14.03 2.92
CA ALA A 258 16.19 15.34 3.54
C ALA A 258 14.82 15.93 3.19
N ALA A 259 14.25 16.72 4.11
CA ALA A 259 13.10 17.57 3.83
C ALA A 259 13.44 18.68 2.82
N SER A 260 12.55 18.95 1.85
CA SER A 260 12.64 20.11 0.95
C SER A 260 12.53 21.44 1.71
N VAL A 261 11.65 21.51 2.72
CA VAL A 261 11.44 22.70 3.54
C VAL A 261 11.46 22.33 5.02
N PRO A 262 12.53 22.70 5.76
CA PRO A 262 12.67 22.35 7.16
C PRO A 262 11.46 22.74 8.02
N GLY A 263 10.97 21.80 8.82
CA GLY A 263 9.82 21.97 9.72
C GLY A 263 8.45 22.08 9.03
N ARG A 264 8.41 22.10 7.69
CA ARG A 264 7.16 22.15 6.90
C ARG A 264 6.92 20.88 6.10
N SER A 265 7.95 20.29 5.50
CA SER A 265 7.83 18.99 4.83
C SER A 265 7.32 17.93 5.80
N GLN A 266 6.55 16.97 5.31
CA GLN A 266 5.81 16.03 6.17
C GLN A 266 6.35 14.60 6.06
N ALA A 267 6.51 13.91 7.18
CA ALA A 267 6.74 12.48 7.21
C ALA A 267 5.53 11.79 7.87
N PHE A 268 4.78 11.03 7.07
CA PHE A 268 3.60 10.31 7.50
C PHE A 268 3.94 8.87 7.89
N PHE A 269 3.58 8.47 9.11
CA PHE A 269 3.76 7.12 9.61
C PHE A 269 2.39 6.45 9.70
N SER A 270 2.11 5.59 8.72
CA SER A 270 0.95 4.69 8.78
C SER A 270 1.31 3.50 9.66
N ALA A 271 0.91 3.57 10.93
CA ALA A 271 1.25 2.56 11.92
C ALA A 271 0.14 2.46 12.99
N GLY A 272 0.11 1.32 13.66
CA GLY A 272 -0.92 0.94 14.61
C GLY A 272 -0.45 0.67 16.03
N ASP A 273 -1.37 0.29 16.92
CA ASP A 273 -1.10 -0.08 18.32
C ASP A 273 -0.69 -1.56 18.47
N HIS A 274 -0.17 -2.19 17.42
CA HIS A 274 0.21 -3.59 17.43
C HIS A 274 1.37 -3.87 18.41
N GLY A 275 1.06 -4.49 19.55
CA GLY A 275 1.99 -4.68 20.67
C GLY A 275 3.29 -5.45 20.33
N GLY A 276 3.26 -6.37 19.36
CA GLY A 276 4.44 -7.11 18.91
C GLY A 276 5.45 -6.26 18.10
N TYR A 277 4.98 -5.65 17.00
CA TYR A 277 5.84 -4.88 16.09
C TYR A 277 6.35 -3.58 16.71
N ARG A 278 5.54 -2.92 17.54
CA ARG A 278 5.87 -1.63 18.19
C ARG A 278 6.25 -0.55 17.17
N HIS A 279 5.57 -0.54 16.03
CA HIS A 279 5.70 0.51 15.03
C HIS A 279 4.73 1.67 15.39
N PRO A 280 5.04 2.93 15.01
CA PRO A 280 6.35 3.35 14.52
C PRO A 280 7.37 3.31 15.66
N ARG A 281 8.62 2.99 15.33
CA ARG A 281 9.72 2.94 16.30
C ARG A 281 10.22 4.35 16.57
N PHE A 282 10.60 4.61 17.82
CA PHE A 282 11.15 5.91 18.21
C PHE A 282 12.36 6.32 17.36
N ASP A 283 13.27 5.39 17.07
CA ASP A 283 14.43 5.63 16.20
C ASP A 283 14.03 6.16 14.82
N ALA A 284 12.96 5.62 14.23
CA ALA A 284 12.47 6.06 12.92
C ALA A 284 11.86 7.46 12.99
N LEU A 285 11.02 7.73 14.00
CA LEU A 285 10.44 9.06 14.23
C LEU A 285 11.54 10.11 14.43
N HIS A 286 12.54 9.79 15.26
CA HIS A 286 13.66 10.68 15.55
C HIS A 286 14.52 10.94 14.31
N ALA A 287 14.85 9.90 13.53
CA ALA A 287 15.64 10.05 12.31
C ALA A 287 14.95 10.93 11.27
N HIS A 288 13.62 10.82 11.09
CA HIS A 288 12.88 11.70 10.18
C HIS A 288 12.80 13.13 10.72
N SER A 289 12.62 13.31 12.02
CA SER A 289 12.65 14.64 12.63
C SER A 289 14.04 15.28 12.52
N ALA A 290 15.11 14.50 12.56
CA ALA A 290 16.49 14.97 12.37
C ALA A 290 16.82 15.34 10.91
N GLN A 291 15.98 14.91 9.96
CA GLN A 291 15.99 15.35 8.55
C GLN A 291 14.97 16.47 8.30
N ASP A 292 14.59 17.19 9.36
CA ASP A 292 13.68 18.34 9.38
C ASP A 292 12.24 18.09 8.91
N PHE A 293 11.79 16.83 8.89
CA PHE A 293 10.37 16.55 8.65
C PHE A 293 9.52 16.84 9.87
N ARG A 294 8.34 17.42 9.63
CA ARG A 294 7.22 17.39 10.56
C ARG A 294 6.62 15.99 10.58
N ILE A 295 6.64 15.36 11.74
CA ILE A 295 6.13 14.00 11.92
C ILE A 295 4.60 14.00 12.06
N ILE A 296 3.93 13.18 11.26
CA ILE A 296 2.50 12.89 11.35
C ILE A 296 2.34 11.41 11.69
N ASN A 297 1.79 11.11 12.87
CA ASN A 297 1.50 9.75 13.31
C ASN A 297 0.33 9.75 14.31
N ASP A 298 -0.56 8.77 14.19
CA ASP A 298 -1.55 8.44 15.21
C ASP A 298 -1.74 6.92 15.25
N ARG A 299 -1.00 6.28 16.14
CA ARG A 299 -1.03 4.81 16.31
C ARG A 299 -2.33 4.31 16.95
N THR A 300 -3.13 5.20 17.51
CA THR A 300 -4.35 4.87 18.26
C THR A 300 -5.63 5.15 17.48
N ALA A 301 -5.51 5.71 16.27
CA ALA A 301 -6.62 6.02 15.38
C ALA A 301 -7.51 4.80 15.13
N ARG A 302 -8.72 4.82 15.69
CA ARG A 302 -9.75 3.76 15.51
C ARG A 302 -10.70 4.03 14.35
N HIS A 303 -10.47 5.12 13.64
CA HIS A 303 -11.19 5.54 12.44
C HIS A 303 -10.20 5.68 11.29
N VAL A 304 -10.68 5.58 10.06
CA VAL A 304 -9.87 5.87 8.89
C VAL A 304 -9.96 7.36 8.61
N TRP A 305 -9.00 8.12 9.13
CA TRP A 305 -8.87 9.56 8.91
C TRP A 305 -7.84 9.86 7.83
N SER A 306 -8.14 10.87 7.01
CA SER A 306 -7.25 11.37 5.98
C SER A 306 -6.34 12.48 6.52
N HIS A 307 -5.15 12.58 5.94
CA HIS A 307 -4.22 13.67 6.15
C HIS A 307 -3.65 14.13 4.81
N VAL A 308 -3.74 15.42 4.51
CA VAL A 308 -3.23 15.98 3.25
C VAL A 308 -1.71 16.17 3.34
N LEU A 309 -0.99 15.50 2.45
CA LEU A 309 0.47 15.59 2.34
C LEU A 309 0.93 16.65 1.35
N LEU A 310 0.31 16.70 0.17
CA LEU A 310 0.55 17.72 -0.87
C LEU A 310 -0.79 18.22 -1.43
N PRO A 311 -0.96 19.55 -1.64
CA PRO A 311 -2.14 20.12 -2.29
C PRO A 311 -2.12 20.03 -3.81
#